data_AF-A0A365YA64-F1
#
_entry.id   AF-A0A365YA64-F1
#
_cell.length_a   1.000
_cell.length_b   1.000
_cell.length_c   1.000
_cell.angle_alpha   90.00
_cell.angle_beta   90.00
_cell.angle_gamma   90.00
#
_symmetry.space_group_name_H-M   'P 1'
#
loop_
_entity.id
_entity.type
_entity.pdbx_description
1 polymer ?
#
loop_
_entity_poly.entity_id
_entity_poly.type
_entity_poly.pdbx_seq_one_letter_code
_entity_poly.pdbx_strand_id
1 'polypeptide(L)'
;MTGWDVSRHPEWDMMYVAGLTVREIADRCHANVATIHLHLRVREKYDPGLHAIHAEALAERDPDRPSTRWRQRLTEVLAFQQTHHRLPNSTAEGIERSLAQWVALQRNAYRKGGMSAAKIVLLDQLDGWNVDVPQQSRDEHWRSMLNAVSAYVVSTGQMPRYKTYASEPEHRLGVWLHRQHQARAESTLPSWRLAALNEAVPGWRSRC
;
A
#
# COMPACT_ATOMS: atom_id res chain seq x y z
N MET A 1 34.38 42.70 -7.32
CA MET A 1 34.71 41.26 -7.33
C MET A 1 33.96 40.62 -6.17
N THR A 2 32.71 40.23 -6.38
CA THR A 2 31.95 39.43 -5.41
C THR A 2 32.31 37.98 -5.67
N GLY A 3 33.10 37.41 -4.75
CA GLY A 3 33.60 36.05 -4.87
C GLY A 3 32.45 35.07 -5.03
N TRP A 4 32.59 34.15 -5.98
CA TRP A 4 31.72 32.98 -6.15
C TRP A 4 31.84 31.98 -4.99
N ASP A 5 32.48 32.40 -3.89
CA ASP A 5 32.68 31.67 -2.64
C ASP A 5 31.34 31.30 -2.00
N VAL A 6 30.39 32.25 -1.98
CA VAL A 6 29.04 32.02 -1.45
C VAL A 6 28.08 31.59 -2.56
N SER A 7 27.45 30.44 -2.39
CA SER A 7 26.46 29.93 -3.34
C SER A 7 25.24 30.84 -3.44
N ARG A 8 24.76 31.07 -4.67
CA ARG A 8 23.55 31.84 -4.93
C ARG A 8 22.29 31.12 -4.43
N HIS A 9 22.36 29.79 -4.35
CA HIS A 9 21.32 28.92 -3.83
C HIS A 9 21.95 27.90 -2.87
N PRO A 10 22.42 28.34 -1.69
CA PRO A 10 23.14 27.46 -0.76
C PRO A 10 22.23 26.32 -0.26
N GLU A 11 20.92 26.52 -0.29
CA GLU A 11 19.91 25.50 -0.04
C GLU A 11 19.96 24.33 -1.03
N TRP A 12 20.26 24.57 -2.31
CA TRP A 12 20.36 23.50 -3.31
C TRP A 12 21.62 22.66 -3.09
N ASP A 13 22.74 23.32 -2.81
CA ASP A 13 24.00 22.65 -2.50
C ASP A 13 23.88 21.79 -1.25
N MET A 14 23.29 22.32 -0.17
CA MET A 14 23.05 21.57 1.06
C MET A 14 22.16 20.35 0.85
N MET A 15 21.05 20.49 0.12
CA MET A 15 20.17 19.36 -0.18
C MET A 15 20.85 18.31 -1.05
N TYR A 16 21.66 18.75 -2.02
CA TYR A 16 22.40 17.85 -2.91
C TYR A 16 23.47 17.07 -2.14
N VAL A 17 24.25 17.72 -1.27
CA VAL A 17 25.22 17.05 -0.39
C VAL A 17 24.55 16.07 0.57
N ALA A 18 23.33 16.36 1.03
CA ALA A 18 22.51 15.42 1.81
C ALA A 18 21.94 14.24 0.99
N GLY A 19 22.38 14.07 -0.26
CA GLY A 19 21.97 12.98 -1.13
C GLY A 19 20.56 13.13 -1.72
N LEU A 20 19.98 14.34 -1.74
CA LEU A 20 18.73 14.58 -2.48
C LEU A 20 19.01 14.70 -3.98
N THR A 21 18.18 14.02 -4.77
CA THR A 21 18.27 14.13 -6.23
C THR A 21 17.82 15.51 -6.71
N VAL A 22 18.31 15.94 -7.87
CA VAL A 22 17.93 17.24 -8.47
C VAL A 22 16.41 17.41 -8.63
N ARG A 23 15.68 16.32 -8.90
CA ARG A 23 14.21 16.33 -8.96
C ARG A 23 13.56 16.55 -7.60
N GLU A 24 14.10 15.97 -6.53
CA GLU A 24 13.59 16.19 -5.16
C GLU A 24 13.85 17.63 -4.71
N ILE A 25 15.00 18.21 -5.08
CA ILE A 25 15.33 19.61 -4.81
C ILE A 25 14.38 20.52 -5.60
N ALA A 26 14.17 20.23 -6.88
CA ALA A 26 13.24 20.97 -7.74
C ALA A 26 11.82 20.98 -7.18
N ASP A 27 11.32 19.83 -6.73
CA ASP A 27 9.99 19.67 -6.14
C ASP A 27 9.86 20.46 -4.83
N ARG A 28 10.86 20.36 -3.94
CA ARG A 28 10.86 21.04 -2.63
C ARG A 28 11.06 22.54 -2.71
N CYS A 29 11.87 23.02 -3.64
CA CYS A 29 12.17 24.44 -3.82
C CYS A 29 11.32 25.10 -4.91
N HIS A 30 10.37 24.37 -5.51
CA HIS A 30 9.57 24.83 -6.66
C HIS A 30 10.42 25.45 -7.78
N ALA A 31 11.59 24.86 -8.03
CA ALA A 31 12.60 25.38 -8.94
C ALA A 31 12.74 24.51 -10.19
N ASN A 32 13.26 25.09 -11.27
CA ASN A 32 13.43 24.35 -12.53
C ASN A 32 14.63 23.39 -12.43
N VAL A 33 14.39 22.12 -12.79
CA VAL A 33 15.40 21.05 -12.82
C VAL A 33 16.63 21.42 -13.65
N ALA A 34 16.45 22.05 -14.81
CA ALA A 34 17.55 22.47 -15.68
C ALA A 34 18.41 23.56 -15.03
N THR A 35 17.79 24.48 -14.30
CA THR A 35 18.49 25.55 -13.58
C THR A 35 19.33 24.98 -12.44
N ILE A 36 18.80 24.02 -11.69
CA ILE A 36 19.55 23.35 -10.61
C ILE A 36 20.70 22.53 -11.19
N HIS A 37 20.49 21.79 -12.30
CA HIS A 37 21.56 21.07 -12.98
C HIS A 37 22.70 21.99 -13.43
N LEU A 38 22.36 23.15 -14.00
CA LEU A 38 23.35 24.12 -14.42
C LEU A 38 24.12 24.69 -13.22
N HIS A 39 23.42 25.02 -12.14
CA HIS A 39 24.00 25.50 -10.89
C HIS A 39 25.00 24.50 -10.30
N LEU A 40 24.60 23.23 -10.14
CA LEU A 40 25.46 22.17 -9.58
C LEU A 40 26.67 21.87 -10.47
N ARG A 41 26.50 21.88 -11.80
CA ARG A 41 27.61 21.70 -12.75
C ARG A 41 28.63 22.83 -12.64
N VAL A 42 28.17 24.07 -12.47
CA VAL A 42 29.05 25.22 -12.26
C VAL A 42 29.73 25.12 -10.90
N ARG A 43 29.01 24.69 -9.86
CA ARG A 43 29.52 24.51 -8.50
C ARG A 43 30.66 23.50 -8.42
N GLU A 44 30.55 22.34 -9.05
CA GLU A 44 31.63 21.33 -9.11
C GLU A 44 32.95 21.91 -9.65
N LYS A 45 32.90 22.92 -10.55
CA LYS A 45 34.13 23.56 -11.05
C LYS A 45 34.86 24.39 -9.99
N TYR A 46 34.13 24.91 -9.01
CA TYR A 46 34.68 25.75 -7.95
C TYR A 46 34.90 24.96 -6.65
N ASP A 47 34.11 23.92 -6.41
CA ASP A 47 34.20 23.02 -5.27
C ASP A 47 34.22 21.56 -5.78
N PRO A 48 35.39 21.04 -6.18
CA PRO A 48 35.51 19.70 -6.74
C PRO A 48 35.26 18.64 -5.66
N GLY A 49 34.43 17.64 -5.97
CA GLY A 49 34.06 16.58 -5.03
C GLY A 49 32.63 16.69 -4.50
N LEU A 50 31.91 17.78 -4.78
CA LEU A 50 30.49 17.94 -4.46
C LEU A 50 29.65 16.76 -5.01
N HIS A 51 29.90 16.35 -6.26
CA HIS A 51 29.24 15.18 -6.86
C HIS A 51 29.62 13.86 -6.17
N ALA A 52 30.85 13.71 -5.70
CA ALA A 52 31.31 12.51 -5.00
C ALA A 52 30.63 12.38 -3.63
N ILE A 53 30.54 13.48 -2.88
CA ILE A 53 29.85 13.53 -1.59
C ILE A 53 28.35 13.23 -1.77
N HIS A 54 27.70 13.83 -2.77
CA HIS A 54 26.31 13.49 -3.10
C HIS A 54 26.17 12.01 -3.47
N ALA A 55 27.11 11.43 -4.24
CA ALA A 55 27.03 10.03 -4.64
C ALA A 55 27.15 9.07 -3.45
N GLU A 56 28.03 9.37 -2.49
CA GLU A 56 28.16 8.61 -1.24
C GLU A 56 26.90 8.72 -0.39
N ALA A 57 26.42 9.94 -0.14
CA ALA A 57 25.18 10.18 0.60
C ALA A 57 23.93 9.56 -0.09
N LEU A 58 23.91 9.50 -1.42
CA LEU A 58 22.86 8.83 -2.18
C LEU A 58 22.96 7.31 -2.08
N ALA A 59 24.17 6.76 -2.00
CA ALA A 59 24.41 5.31 -1.85
C ALA A 59 24.06 4.81 -0.44
N GLU A 60 24.25 5.65 0.59
CA GLU A 60 23.79 5.35 1.96
C GLU A 60 22.25 5.36 2.09
N ARG A 61 21.53 5.98 1.15
CA ARG A 61 20.06 5.98 1.16
C ARG A 61 19.52 4.64 0.67
N ASP A 62 18.43 4.21 1.30
CA ASP A 62 17.69 3.01 0.89
C ASP A 62 17.35 3.07 -0.62
N PRO A 63 17.89 2.15 -1.44
CA PRO A 63 17.74 2.18 -2.90
C PRO A 63 16.30 1.91 -3.33
N ASP A 64 15.48 1.34 -2.45
CA ASP A 64 14.07 1.03 -2.67
C ASP A 64 13.13 2.12 -2.11
N ARG A 65 13.63 3.33 -1.80
CA ARG A 65 12.80 4.46 -1.39
C ARG A 65 11.70 4.79 -2.42
N PRO A 66 10.48 5.15 -1.97
CA PRO A 66 9.41 5.60 -2.87
C PRO A 66 9.82 6.90 -3.61
N SER A 67 10.02 6.79 -4.92
CA SER A 67 10.30 7.95 -5.80
C SER A 67 9.06 8.82 -6.02
N THR A 68 9.24 10.05 -6.51
CA THR A 68 8.12 10.95 -6.83
C THR A 68 7.12 10.32 -7.80
N ARG A 69 7.62 9.65 -8.85
CA ARG A 69 6.76 8.94 -9.82
C ARG A 69 6.01 7.77 -9.17
N TRP A 70 6.66 7.06 -8.25
CA TRP A 70 6.03 5.98 -7.50
C TRP A 70 4.89 6.52 -6.62
N ARG A 71 5.10 7.66 -5.95
CA ARG A 71 4.07 8.32 -5.13
C ARG A 71 2.91 8.83 -5.98
N GLN A 72 3.18 9.42 -7.15
CA GLN A 72 2.14 9.83 -8.09
C GLN A 72 1.27 8.64 -8.51
N ARG A 73 1.88 7.51 -8.84
CA ARG A 73 1.16 6.27 -9.17
C ARG A 73 0.31 5.78 -8.02
N LEU A 74 0.83 5.81 -6.78
CA LEU A 74 0.04 5.50 -5.59
C LEU A 74 -1.18 6.41 -5.47
N THR A 75 -1.02 7.72 -5.67
CA THR A 75 -2.14 8.69 -5.65
C THR A 75 -3.19 8.36 -6.70
N GLU A 76 -2.79 8.00 -7.92
CA GLU A 76 -3.73 7.58 -8.97
C GLU A 76 -4.52 6.33 -8.57
N VAL A 77 -3.88 5.34 -7.95
CA VAL A 77 -4.56 4.13 -7.46
C VAL A 77 -5.50 4.45 -6.30
N LEU A 78 -5.08 5.28 -5.35
CA LEU A 78 -5.92 5.73 -4.23
C LEU A 78 -7.17 6.46 -4.73
N ALA A 79 -7.00 7.38 -5.68
CA ALA A 79 -8.12 8.09 -6.31
C ALA A 79 -9.09 7.11 -7.01
N PHE A 80 -8.55 6.15 -7.76
CA PHE A 80 -9.37 5.11 -8.40
C PHE A 80 -10.15 4.28 -7.38
N GLN A 81 -9.51 3.89 -6.27
CA GLN A 81 -10.15 3.13 -5.20
C GLN A 81 -11.23 3.94 -4.48
N GLN A 82 -11.02 5.24 -4.27
CA GLN A 82 -12.05 6.10 -3.69
C GLN A 82 -13.28 6.22 -4.60
N THR A 83 -13.10 6.27 -5.92
CA THR A 83 -14.21 6.37 -6.88
C THR A 83 -14.95 5.05 -7.10
N HIS A 84 -14.22 3.93 -7.20
CA HIS A 84 -14.80 2.64 -7.61
C HIS A 84 -14.94 1.63 -6.46
N HIS A 85 -14.45 1.96 -5.26
CA HIS A 85 -14.42 1.09 -4.06
C HIS A 85 -13.81 -0.30 -4.31
N ARG A 86 -12.96 -0.41 -5.33
CA ARG A 86 -12.26 -1.64 -5.72
C ARG A 86 -10.86 -1.31 -6.23
N LEU A 87 -9.98 -2.31 -6.20
CA LEU A 87 -8.67 -2.19 -6.84
C LEU A 87 -8.80 -2.26 -8.39
N PRO A 88 -7.87 -1.61 -9.11
CA PRO A 88 -7.78 -1.71 -10.56
C PRO A 88 -7.62 -3.16 -11.03
N ASN A 89 -8.33 -3.53 -12.10
CA ASN A 89 -8.28 -4.87 -12.66
C ASN A 89 -7.41 -4.92 -13.94
N SER A 90 -6.55 -5.93 -14.06
CA SER A 90 -5.71 -6.14 -15.24
C SER A 90 -6.50 -6.50 -16.51
N THR A 91 -7.73 -6.98 -16.37
CA THR A 91 -8.60 -7.30 -17.52
C THR A 91 -9.26 -6.07 -18.14
N ALA A 92 -9.35 -4.96 -17.40
CA ALA A 92 -9.87 -3.69 -17.91
C ALA A 92 -8.93 -3.08 -18.97
N GLU A 93 -9.36 -2.04 -19.68
CA GLU A 93 -8.56 -1.38 -20.72
C GLU A 93 -8.03 -0.01 -20.28
N GLY A 94 -7.04 0.51 -21.01
CA GLY A 94 -6.49 1.84 -20.80
C GLY A 94 -5.78 2.02 -19.45
N ILE A 95 -6.14 3.10 -18.75
CA ILE A 95 -5.45 3.54 -17.51
C ILE A 95 -5.62 2.51 -16.39
N GLU A 96 -6.79 1.87 -16.27
CA GLU A 96 -7.04 0.87 -15.23
C GLU A 96 -6.08 -0.32 -15.33
N ARG A 97 -5.81 -0.81 -16.55
CA ARG A 97 -4.84 -1.89 -16.78
C ARG A 97 -3.44 -1.51 -16.32
N SER A 98 -3.02 -0.28 -16.60
CA SER A 98 -1.70 0.23 -16.21
C SER A 98 -1.57 0.32 -14.69
N LEU A 99 -2.60 0.80 -14.00
CA LEU A 99 -2.64 0.86 -12.54
C LEU A 99 -2.64 -0.54 -11.92
N ALA A 100 -3.40 -1.48 -12.50
CA ALA A 100 -3.45 -2.87 -12.02
C ALA A 100 -2.09 -3.57 -12.13
N GLN A 101 -1.38 -3.37 -13.26
CA GLN A 101 -0.02 -3.88 -13.45
C GLN A 101 0.95 -3.28 -12.43
N TRP A 102 0.85 -1.98 -12.15
CA TRP A 102 1.69 -1.31 -11.15
C TRP A 102 1.48 -1.90 -9.75
N VAL A 103 0.23 -2.11 -9.32
CA VAL A 103 -0.09 -2.76 -8.04
C VAL A 103 0.45 -4.19 -8.00
N ALA A 104 0.35 -4.95 -9.10
CA ALA A 104 0.89 -6.31 -9.19
C ALA A 104 2.44 -6.35 -9.05
N LEU A 105 3.14 -5.37 -9.63
CA LEU A 105 4.59 -5.24 -9.46
C LEU A 105 4.96 -4.96 -7.99
N GLN A 106 4.21 -4.10 -7.30
CA GLN A 106 4.45 -3.83 -5.88
C GLN A 106 4.23 -5.09 -5.03
N ARG A 107 3.14 -5.82 -5.29
CA ARG A 107 2.88 -7.12 -4.62
C ARG A 107 4.03 -8.10 -4.82
N ASN A 108 4.59 -8.20 -6.02
CA ASN A 108 5.70 -9.10 -6.30
C ASN A 108 6.98 -8.69 -5.56
N ALA A 109 7.30 -7.39 -5.53
CA ALA A 109 8.44 -6.87 -4.77
C ALA A 109 8.30 -7.13 -3.26
N TYR A 110 7.09 -6.97 -2.71
CA TYR A 110 6.78 -7.30 -1.31
C TYR A 110 6.96 -8.79 -1.03
N ARG A 111 6.43 -9.68 -1.88
CA ARG A 111 6.60 -11.14 -1.76
C ARG A 111 8.07 -11.59 -1.80
N LYS A 112 8.89 -10.89 -2.58
CA LYS A 112 10.33 -11.18 -2.69
C LYS A 112 11.16 -10.63 -1.52
N GLY A 113 10.54 -9.94 -0.56
CA GLY A 113 11.23 -9.32 0.58
C GLY A 113 12.11 -8.13 0.20
N GLY A 114 12.02 -7.64 -1.04
CA GLY A 114 12.86 -6.56 -1.56
C GLY A 114 12.23 -5.17 -1.48
N MET A 115 11.23 -4.99 -0.60
CA MET A 115 10.48 -3.73 -0.49
C MET A 115 10.88 -2.97 0.78
N SER A 116 11.15 -1.68 0.63
CA SER A 116 11.47 -0.79 1.75
C SER A 116 10.26 -0.59 2.68
N ALA A 117 10.52 -0.42 3.98
CA ALA A 117 9.49 -0.13 4.98
C ALA A 117 8.67 1.12 4.62
N ALA A 118 9.30 2.14 4.01
CA ALA A 118 8.61 3.34 3.55
C ALA A 118 7.57 3.07 2.47
N LYS A 119 7.84 2.16 1.51
CA LYS A 119 6.83 1.75 0.51
C LYS A 119 5.72 0.93 1.14
N ILE A 120 6.03 0.06 2.09
CA ILE A 120 5.03 -0.76 2.79
C ILE A 120 4.02 0.14 3.51
N VAL A 121 4.49 1.10 4.31
CA VAL A 121 3.63 2.05 5.04
C VAL A 121 2.75 2.87 4.11
N LEU A 122 3.27 3.30 2.96
CA LEU A 122 2.48 4.06 1.99
C LEU A 122 1.45 3.19 1.26
N LEU A 123 1.80 1.95 0.93
CA LEU A 123 0.88 1.03 0.28
C LEU A 123 -0.22 0.55 1.23
N ASP A 124 0.03 0.49 2.55
CA ASP A 124 -0.97 0.14 3.58
C ASP A 124 -2.24 1.00 3.52
N GLN A 125 -2.16 2.20 2.94
CA GLN A 125 -3.30 3.08 2.69
C GLN A 125 -4.29 2.53 1.64
N LEU A 126 -3.88 1.56 0.82
CA LEU A 126 -4.71 0.94 -0.21
C LEU A 126 -5.48 -0.25 0.34
N ASP A 127 -6.80 -0.15 0.40
CA ASP A 127 -7.64 -1.25 0.88
C ASP A 127 -7.49 -2.49 -0.01
N GLY A 128 -7.08 -3.61 0.57
CA GLY A 128 -6.91 -4.87 -0.15
C GLY A 128 -5.70 -4.93 -1.08
N TRP A 129 -4.72 -4.01 -1.01
CA TRP A 129 -3.48 -4.19 -1.78
C TRP A 129 -2.67 -5.40 -1.26
N ASN A 130 -2.75 -5.69 0.02
CA ASN A 130 -2.07 -6.80 0.68
C ASN A 130 -2.89 -8.11 0.63
N VAL A 131 -3.36 -8.51 -0.55
CA VAL A 131 -4.10 -9.79 -0.73
C VAL A 131 -3.16 -11.01 -0.71
N ASP A 132 -1.87 -10.83 -0.40
CA ASP A 132 -0.96 -11.89 0.05
C ASP A 132 -0.45 -11.66 1.47
N VAL A 133 -1.40 -11.56 2.40
CA VAL A 133 -1.14 -11.87 3.79
C VAL A 133 -0.59 -13.30 3.90
N PRO A 134 0.48 -13.57 4.69
CA PRO A 134 0.88 -14.94 5.02
C PRO A 134 -0.37 -15.73 5.44
N GLN A 135 -0.43 -17.03 5.14
CA GLN A 135 -1.56 -17.90 5.53
C GLN A 135 -2.05 -17.59 6.97
N GLN A 136 -1.11 -17.32 7.87
CA GLN A 136 -1.34 -16.86 9.25
C GLN A 136 -2.26 -15.65 9.37
N SER A 137 -2.03 -14.56 8.64
CA SER A 137 -2.86 -13.36 8.76
C SER A 137 -4.21 -13.49 8.05
N ARG A 138 -4.32 -14.37 7.03
CA ARG A 138 -5.64 -14.78 6.51
C ARG A 138 -6.41 -15.57 7.57
N ASP A 139 -5.72 -16.39 8.35
CA ASP A 139 -6.30 -17.17 9.44
C ASP A 139 -6.65 -16.29 10.64
N GLU A 140 -5.87 -15.25 10.93
CA GLU A 140 -6.17 -14.23 11.94
C GLU A 140 -7.39 -13.40 11.56
N HIS A 141 -7.47 -12.93 10.31
CA HIS A 141 -8.66 -12.21 9.84
C HIS A 141 -9.89 -13.12 9.86
N TRP A 142 -9.74 -14.38 9.44
CA TRP A 142 -10.82 -15.37 9.54
C TRP A 142 -11.28 -15.57 11.00
N ARG A 143 -10.35 -15.66 11.96
CA ARG A 143 -10.65 -15.72 13.40
C ARG A 143 -11.32 -14.46 13.91
N SER A 144 -10.88 -13.27 13.48
CA SER A 144 -11.50 -12.00 13.85
C SER A 144 -12.95 -11.92 13.37
N MET A 145 -13.22 -12.37 12.14
CA MET A 145 -14.58 -12.42 11.60
C MET A 145 -15.45 -13.43 12.34
N LEU A 146 -14.90 -14.60 12.69
CA LEU A 146 -15.59 -15.59 13.53
C LEU A 146 -15.98 -15.01 14.89
N ASN A 147 -15.05 -14.31 15.54
CA ASN A 147 -15.30 -13.63 16.82
C ASN A 147 -16.39 -12.55 16.68
N ALA A 148 -16.37 -11.78 15.59
CA ALA A 148 -17.39 -10.76 15.34
C ALA A 148 -18.78 -11.37 15.11
N VAL A 149 -18.88 -12.51 14.39
CA VAL A 149 -20.15 -13.25 14.25
C VAL A 149 -20.60 -13.79 15.60
N SER A 150 -19.71 -14.40 16.38
CA SER A 150 -20.03 -14.94 17.70
C SER A 150 -20.54 -13.85 18.64
N ALA A 151 -19.84 -12.71 18.70
CA ALA A 151 -20.26 -11.55 19.49
C ALA A 151 -21.63 -11.00 19.07
N TYR A 152 -21.91 -10.92 17.75
CA TYR A 152 -23.20 -10.50 17.24
C TYR A 152 -24.33 -11.47 17.62
N VAL A 153 -24.08 -12.78 17.54
CA VAL A 153 -25.06 -13.80 17.94
C VAL A 153 -25.33 -13.74 19.44
N VAL A 154 -24.30 -13.49 20.26
CA VAL A 154 -24.46 -13.30 21.71
C VAL A 154 -25.25 -12.02 22.04
N SER A 155 -24.98 -10.91 21.35
CA SER A 155 -25.65 -9.63 21.64
C SER A 155 -27.09 -9.57 21.16
N THR A 156 -27.36 -10.12 19.98
CA THR A 156 -28.64 -9.96 19.29
C THR A 156 -29.51 -11.21 19.41
N GLY A 157 -28.92 -12.36 19.76
CA GLY A 157 -29.61 -13.66 19.77
C GLY A 157 -29.97 -14.18 18.37
N GLN A 158 -29.52 -13.50 17.31
CA GLN A 158 -29.88 -13.79 15.92
C GLN A 158 -28.64 -13.97 15.05
N MET A 159 -28.74 -14.84 14.05
CA MET A 159 -27.70 -15.02 13.04
C MET A 159 -27.67 -13.83 12.08
N PRO A 160 -26.48 -13.29 11.71
CA PRO A 160 -26.38 -12.17 10.79
C PRO A 160 -26.92 -12.56 9.41
N ARG A 161 -27.84 -11.74 8.88
CA ARG A 161 -28.56 -12.05 7.64
C ARG A 161 -27.91 -11.40 6.44
N TYR A 162 -27.80 -12.16 5.35
CA TYR A 162 -27.29 -11.65 4.07
C TYR A 162 -28.30 -10.75 3.34
N LYS A 163 -29.58 -11.14 3.26
CA LYS A 163 -30.58 -10.45 2.42
C LYS A 163 -31.46 -9.42 3.14
N THR A 164 -31.60 -9.53 4.47
CA THR A 164 -32.52 -8.70 5.26
C THR A 164 -31.79 -8.26 6.51
N TYR A 165 -30.86 -7.32 6.33
CA TYR A 165 -30.01 -6.78 7.39
C TYR A 165 -30.56 -5.46 7.90
N ALA A 166 -30.41 -5.22 9.20
CA ALA A 166 -30.78 -3.97 9.87
C ALA A 166 -29.63 -2.95 9.87
N SER A 167 -28.39 -3.39 9.62
CA SER A 167 -27.20 -2.53 9.69
C SER A 167 -26.07 -3.03 8.77
N GLU A 168 -25.28 -2.11 8.23
CA GLU A 168 -24.06 -2.41 7.44
C GLU A 168 -23.07 -3.42 8.09
N PRO A 169 -22.77 -3.35 9.40
CA PRO A 169 -21.97 -4.38 10.06
C PRO A 169 -22.63 -5.78 10.03
N GLU A 170 -23.95 -5.88 10.19
CA GLU A 170 -24.66 -7.16 10.09
C GLU A 170 -24.58 -7.73 8.67
N HIS A 171 -24.77 -6.88 7.65
CA HIS A 171 -24.68 -7.29 6.25
C HIS A 171 -23.31 -7.90 5.94
N ARG A 172 -22.21 -7.27 6.40
CA ARG A 172 -20.85 -7.78 6.23
C ARG A 172 -20.65 -9.15 6.86
N LEU A 173 -21.16 -9.36 8.08
CA LEU A 173 -21.11 -10.66 8.77
C LEU A 173 -21.95 -11.72 8.05
N GLY A 174 -23.13 -11.33 7.53
CA GLY A 174 -24.01 -12.21 6.77
C GLY A 174 -23.41 -12.67 5.43
N VAL A 175 -22.76 -11.76 4.70
CA VAL A 175 -21.99 -12.09 3.47
C VAL A 175 -20.86 -13.06 3.80
N TRP A 176 -20.11 -12.82 4.88
CA TRP A 176 -19.01 -13.69 5.28
C TRP A 176 -19.50 -15.11 5.63
N LEU A 177 -20.60 -15.23 6.38
CA LEU A 177 -21.20 -16.52 6.73
C LEU A 177 -21.71 -17.26 5.49
N HIS A 178 -22.34 -16.55 4.55
CA HIS A 178 -22.78 -17.13 3.27
C HIS A 178 -21.62 -17.75 2.49
N ARG A 179 -20.46 -17.07 2.43
CA ARG A 179 -19.24 -17.62 1.80
C ARG A 179 -18.74 -18.88 2.52
N GLN A 180 -18.86 -18.98 3.84
CA GLN A 180 -18.49 -20.22 4.56
C GLN A 180 -19.45 -21.38 4.23
N HIS A 181 -20.74 -21.09 4.04
CA HIS A 181 -21.70 -22.09 3.56
C HIS A 181 -21.38 -22.60 2.16
N GLN A 182 -21.02 -21.71 1.23
CA GLN A 182 -20.61 -22.08 -0.12
C GLN A 182 -19.33 -22.92 -0.10
N ALA A 183 -18.29 -22.49 0.63
CA ALA A 183 -17.04 -23.24 0.75
C ALA A 183 -17.24 -24.63 1.38
N ARG A 184 -18.20 -24.78 2.30
CA ARG A 184 -18.61 -26.09 2.83
C ARG A 184 -19.32 -26.93 1.77
N ALA A 185 -20.25 -26.36 1.01
CA ALA A 185 -20.98 -27.08 -0.04
C ALA A 185 -20.04 -27.58 -1.14
N GLU A 186 -19.01 -26.81 -1.45
CA GLU A 186 -17.96 -27.13 -2.42
C GLU A 186 -16.84 -28.02 -1.84
N SER A 187 -16.90 -28.37 -0.55
CA SER A 187 -15.86 -29.13 0.16
C SER A 187 -14.45 -28.49 0.13
N THR A 188 -14.37 -27.18 -0.08
CA THR A 188 -13.11 -26.40 -0.11
C THR A 188 -12.75 -25.80 1.25
N LEU A 189 -13.61 -25.98 2.27
CA LEU A 189 -13.39 -25.43 3.61
C LEU A 189 -12.38 -26.29 4.41
N PRO A 190 -11.28 -25.69 4.93
CA PRO A 190 -10.32 -26.38 5.78
C PRO A 190 -10.95 -26.99 7.04
N SER A 191 -10.49 -28.17 7.44
CA SER A 191 -11.01 -28.92 8.59
C SER A 191 -10.98 -28.14 9.90
N TRP A 192 -9.90 -27.40 10.17
CA TRP A 192 -9.78 -26.58 11.39
C TRP A 192 -10.77 -25.40 11.42
N ARG A 193 -11.09 -24.79 10.27
CA ARG A 193 -12.10 -23.71 10.17
C ARG A 193 -13.49 -24.24 10.45
N LEU A 194 -13.79 -25.43 9.93
CA LEU A 194 -15.04 -26.12 10.20
C LEU A 194 -15.19 -26.44 11.69
N ALA A 195 -14.12 -26.89 12.36
CA ALA A 195 -14.15 -27.15 13.80
C ALA A 195 -14.42 -25.86 14.60
N ALA A 196 -13.67 -24.79 14.34
CA ALA A 196 -13.80 -23.51 15.02
C ALA A 196 -15.20 -22.87 14.84
N LEU A 197 -15.81 -22.98 13.65
CA LEU A 197 -17.18 -22.52 13.42
C LEU A 197 -18.23 -23.27 14.25
N ASN A 198 -18.07 -24.59 14.44
CA ASN A 198 -19.03 -25.37 15.24
C ASN A 198 -18.96 -25.03 16.71
N GLU A 199 -17.77 -24.69 17.19
CA GLU A 199 -17.53 -24.34 18.59
C GLU A 199 -18.05 -22.92 18.89
N ALA A 200 -17.67 -21.93 18.06
CA ALA A 200 -17.94 -20.53 18.34
C ALA A 200 -19.38 -20.07 18.03
N VAL A 201 -20.10 -20.78 17.13
CA VAL A 201 -21.45 -20.40 16.70
C VAL A 201 -22.37 -21.63 16.60
N PRO A 202 -22.84 -22.19 17.72
CA PRO A 202 -23.76 -23.33 17.69
C PRO A 202 -25.04 -22.98 16.91
N GLY A 203 -25.38 -23.79 15.91
CA GLY A 203 -26.54 -23.54 15.04
C GLY A 203 -26.25 -22.79 13.74
N TRP A 204 -25.00 -22.39 13.46
CA TRP A 204 -24.63 -21.80 12.16
C TRP A 204 -24.94 -22.72 10.96
N ARG A 205 -25.03 -24.03 11.19
CA ARG A 205 -25.35 -25.04 10.16
C ARG A 205 -26.84 -25.15 9.87
N SER A 206 -27.68 -24.66 10.77
CA SER A 206 -29.13 -24.77 10.65
C SER A 206 -29.57 -23.79 9.59
N ARG A 207 -30.20 -24.31 8.53
CA ARG A 207 -30.90 -23.45 7.56
C ARG A 207 -31.98 -22.69 8.33
N CYS A 208 -31.95 -21.36 8.26
CA CYS A 208 -33.21 -20.62 8.35
C CYS A 208 -34.02 -20.91 7.08
#